data_AF-A0A357V8G6-F1
#
_entry.id   AF-A0A357V8G6-F1
#
_cell.length_a   1.000
_cell.length_b   1.000
_cell.length_c   1.000
_cell.angle_alpha   90.00
_cell.angle_beta   90.00
_cell.angle_gamma   90.00
#
_symmetry.space_group_name_H-M   'P 1'
#
loop_
_entity.id
_entity.type
_entity.pdbx_description
1 polymer ?
#
loop_
_entity_poly.entity_id
_entity_poly.type
_entity_poly.pdbx_seq_one_letter_code
_entity_poly.pdbx_strand_id
1 'polypeptide(L)'
;MSKKPSDPTPAENTPESANPYIEIAERSQRLVNDWLTRHGNEIQAPDVDPLNVGEAFLEMTRHMMANPQKMMESGLSLWQGYMELWQSTALRMMGAEAEPVAQPARDDRRFRDEAWTENQVFDYIKQSYLLTAKWLESTVHDVEGLDRKTQHKVDFYTKQFVNALSPTNFLMTNPEALRATVESKGENLVNGLNNLLEDLERGDGKLAIRMTDMEAFEIGKNVATAKGKVVYRNDLIELIQFDPLTDKVSQTPLLIVPPWINKFYILDLRPENSFIRWASEQGHTVFVISWVNPDAKLARKTYDDYMLEGPLAAMDAIEQATGERAVNLIGYCLGGTLTAATLAWIAGQRSKRWKNRVKTQ
;
A
#
# COMPACT_ATOMS: atom_id res chain seq x y z
N MET A 1 -47.76 -14.60 66.79
CA MET A 1 -47.73 -15.90 66.09
C MET A 1 -48.12 -15.68 64.64
N SER A 2 -47.16 -15.61 63.72
CA SER A 2 -47.45 -15.71 62.29
C SER A 2 -46.19 -16.10 61.50
N LYS A 3 -46.30 -17.30 60.94
CA LYS A 3 -45.81 -17.83 59.65
C LYS A 3 -44.44 -17.38 59.13
N LYS A 4 -43.58 -18.39 58.96
CA LYS A 4 -42.30 -18.37 58.23
C LYS A 4 -42.44 -17.81 56.81
N PRO A 5 -41.41 -17.12 56.27
CA PRO A 5 -41.39 -16.66 54.89
C PRO A 5 -41.12 -17.81 53.91
N SER A 6 -41.76 -17.70 52.75
CA SER A 6 -41.57 -18.51 51.54
C SER A 6 -40.21 -18.21 50.88
N ASP A 7 -39.56 -19.26 50.36
CA ASP A 7 -38.31 -19.20 49.59
C ASP A 7 -38.41 -18.22 48.40
N PRO A 8 -37.34 -17.44 48.12
CA PRO A 8 -37.25 -16.67 46.90
C PRO A 8 -36.86 -17.60 45.72
N THR A 9 -37.65 -17.51 44.66
CA THR A 9 -37.38 -18.05 43.32
C THR A 9 -35.98 -17.63 42.83
N PRO A 10 -35.18 -18.51 42.21
CA PRO A 10 -33.91 -18.10 41.61
C PRO A 10 -34.18 -17.14 40.45
N ALA A 11 -33.50 -16.01 40.48
CA ALA A 11 -33.51 -15.01 39.42
C ALA A 11 -33.10 -15.64 38.08
N GLU A 12 -33.77 -15.21 37.01
CA GLU A 12 -33.45 -15.52 35.62
C GLU A 12 -31.99 -15.13 35.33
N ASN A 13 -31.19 -16.12 34.93
CA ASN A 13 -29.85 -15.92 34.40
C ASN A 13 -29.96 -15.09 33.11
N THR A 14 -29.61 -13.81 33.21
CA THR A 14 -29.14 -13.04 32.06
C THR A 14 -27.81 -13.66 31.64
N PRO A 15 -27.59 -14.03 30.36
CA PRO A 15 -26.29 -14.56 29.95
C PRO A 15 -25.26 -13.45 30.14
N GLU A 16 -24.30 -13.70 31.04
CA GLU A 16 -23.10 -12.91 31.19
C GLU A 16 -22.46 -12.70 29.82
N SER A 17 -22.14 -11.44 29.52
CA SER A 17 -21.27 -11.02 28.44
C SER A 17 -20.11 -12.00 28.27
N ALA A 18 -20.06 -12.71 27.14
CA ALA A 18 -18.95 -13.59 26.81
C ALA A 18 -17.65 -12.81 26.97
N ASN A 19 -16.75 -13.31 27.81
CA ASN A 19 -15.47 -12.69 28.04
C ASN A 19 -14.72 -12.63 26.69
N PRO A 20 -14.35 -11.46 26.16
CA PRO A 20 -13.72 -11.33 24.85
C PRO A 20 -12.45 -12.18 24.69
N TYR A 21 -11.77 -12.50 25.81
CA TYR A 21 -10.62 -13.39 25.82
C TYR A 21 -10.97 -14.85 25.48
N ILE A 22 -12.16 -15.34 25.86
CA ILE A 22 -12.63 -16.70 25.56
C ILE A 22 -12.97 -16.81 24.07
N GLU A 23 -13.69 -15.83 23.54
CA GLU A 23 -14.05 -15.78 22.12
C GLU A 23 -12.80 -15.76 21.22
N ILE A 24 -11.81 -14.95 21.58
CA ILE A 24 -10.51 -14.89 20.88
C ILE A 24 -9.78 -16.22 20.94
N ALA A 25 -9.78 -16.89 22.09
CA ALA A 25 -9.11 -18.18 22.25
C ALA A 25 -9.75 -19.25 21.37
N GLU A 26 -11.09 -19.33 21.36
CA GLU A 26 -11.85 -20.25 20.51
C GLU A 26 -11.62 -19.97 19.02
N ARG A 27 -11.67 -18.69 18.62
CA ARG A 27 -11.41 -18.25 17.24
C ARG A 27 -10.00 -18.59 16.80
N SER A 28 -9.01 -18.33 17.65
CA SER A 28 -7.60 -18.67 17.40
C SER A 28 -7.39 -20.17 17.22
N GLN A 29 -7.99 -20.99 18.10
CA GLN A 29 -7.87 -22.45 18.02
C GLN A 29 -8.46 -23.00 16.73
N ARG A 30 -9.64 -22.50 16.31
CA ARG A 30 -10.25 -22.87 15.02
C ARG A 30 -9.35 -22.52 13.85
N LEU A 31 -8.81 -21.30 13.81
CA LEU A 31 -7.96 -20.84 12.71
C LEU A 31 -6.66 -21.64 12.59
N VAL A 32 -6.01 -21.95 13.71
CA VAL A 32 -4.81 -22.78 13.72
C VAL A 32 -5.12 -24.19 13.20
N ASN A 33 -6.24 -24.79 13.64
CA ASN A 33 -6.66 -26.11 13.16
C ASN A 33 -6.99 -26.11 11.67
N ASP A 34 -7.70 -25.09 11.19
CA ASP A 34 -8.03 -24.90 9.78
C ASP A 34 -6.76 -24.73 8.94
N TRP A 35 -5.82 -23.90 9.40
CA TRP A 35 -4.53 -23.72 8.74
C TRP A 35 -3.75 -25.02 8.65
N LEU A 36 -3.62 -25.77 9.75
CA LEU A 36 -2.95 -27.08 9.80
C LEU A 36 -3.61 -28.10 8.87
N THR A 37 -4.94 -28.13 8.82
CA THR A 37 -5.69 -29.07 7.98
C THR A 37 -5.52 -28.76 6.49
N ARG A 38 -5.50 -27.48 6.12
CA ARG A 38 -5.37 -27.03 4.72
C ARG A 38 -3.93 -27.12 4.22
N HIS A 39 -2.95 -26.73 5.04
CA HIS A 39 -1.54 -26.67 4.64
C HIS A 39 -0.74 -27.93 4.99
N GLY A 40 -1.30 -28.85 5.76
CA GLY A 40 -0.65 -30.12 6.13
C GLY A 40 -0.30 -31.03 4.94
N ASN A 41 -0.98 -30.85 3.79
CA ASN A 41 -0.76 -31.63 2.56
C ASN A 41 -0.14 -30.80 1.41
N GLU A 42 0.04 -29.48 1.55
CA GLU A 42 0.56 -28.57 0.52
C GLU A 42 1.98 -28.05 0.83
N ILE A 43 2.86 -28.89 1.39
CA ILE A 43 4.30 -28.57 1.40
C ILE A 43 4.90 -29.07 0.08
N GLN A 44 4.47 -28.52 -1.05
CA GLN A 44 5.40 -28.39 -2.18
C GLN A 44 6.36 -27.28 -1.80
N ALA A 45 7.65 -27.58 -1.70
CA ALA A 45 8.67 -26.57 -1.45
C ALA A 45 8.51 -25.49 -2.53
N PRO A 46 8.09 -24.26 -2.16
CA PRO A 46 8.08 -23.16 -3.10
C PRO A 46 9.50 -22.99 -3.63
N ASP A 47 9.65 -22.43 -4.83
CA ASP A 47 10.94 -21.83 -5.18
C ASP A 47 11.27 -20.82 -4.07
N VAL A 48 12.19 -21.20 -3.19
CA VAL A 48 12.48 -20.48 -1.94
C VAL A 48 13.31 -19.23 -2.20
N ASP A 49 13.85 -19.06 -3.41
CA ASP A 49 14.62 -17.90 -3.81
C ASP A 49 14.52 -17.61 -5.32
N PRO A 50 13.33 -17.28 -5.85
CA PRO A 50 13.12 -17.02 -7.27
C PRO A 50 13.89 -15.78 -7.77
N LEU A 51 14.44 -14.99 -6.85
CA LEU A 51 15.19 -13.76 -7.12
C LEU A 51 16.70 -13.94 -6.93
N ASN A 52 17.20 -15.15 -6.61
CA ASN A 52 18.60 -15.47 -6.33
C ASN A 52 19.24 -14.47 -5.34
N VAL A 53 18.55 -14.17 -4.24
CA VAL A 53 19.02 -13.33 -3.14
C VAL A 53 20.11 -14.05 -2.35
N GLY A 54 19.92 -15.32 -2.03
CA GLY A 54 20.88 -16.13 -1.28
C GLY A 54 22.23 -16.24 -2.01
N GLU A 55 22.21 -16.42 -3.32
CA GLU A 55 23.44 -16.41 -4.15
C GLU A 55 24.17 -15.07 -4.07
N ALA A 56 23.44 -13.95 -4.14
CA ALA A 56 24.02 -12.61 -4.04
C ALA A 56 24.67 -12.35 -2.67
N PHE A 57 24.05 -12.79 -1.57
CA PHE A 57 24.64 -12.69 -0.23
C PHE A 57 25.84 -13.63 -0.05
N LEU A 58 25.82 -14.82 -0.64
CA LEU A 58 26.98 -15.73 -0.63
C LEU A 58 28.17 -15.12 -1.39
N GLU A 59 27.91 -14.51 -2.54
CA GLU A 59 28.93 -13.80 -3.32
C GLU A 59 29.51 -12.62 -2.53
N MET A 60 28.65 -11.75 -1.99
CA MET A 60 29.07 -10.68 -1.07
C MET A 60 29.95 -11.21 0.07
N THR A 61 29.54 -12.29 0.73
CA THR A 61 30.29 -12.89 1.84
C THR A 61 31.68 -13.36 1.41
N ARG A 62 31.82 -13.93 0.20
CA ARG A 62 33.14 -14.32 -0.36
C ARG A 62 34.04 -13.09 -0.56
N HIS A 63 33.49 -12.00 -1.11
CA HIS A 63 34.23 -10.76 -1.32
C HIS A 63 34.62 -10.07 0.01
N MET A 64 33.76 -10.14 1.03
CA MET A 64 34.07 -9.66 2.38
C MET A 64 35.19 -10.48 3.03
N MET A 65 35.12 -11.81 2.93
CA MET A 65 36.15 -12.72 3.47
C MET A 65 37.51 -12.56 2.78
N ALA A 66 37.53 -12.13 1.51
CA ALA A 66 38.76 -11.82 0.78
C ALA A 66 39.47 -10.54 1.29
N ASN A 67 38.76 -9.69 2.03
CA ASN A 67 39.27 -8.42 2.56
C ASN A 67 39.14 -8.33 4.10
N PRO A 68 39.83 -9.19 4.86
CA PRO A 68 39.69 -9.26 6.33
C PRO A 68 40.08 -7.97 7.05
N GLN A 69 40.99 -7.17 6.46
CA GLN A 69 41.38 -5.88 7.01
C GLN A 69 40.20 -4.89 7.02
N LYS A 70 39.46 -4.79 5.90
CA LYS A 70 38.30 -3.89 5.76
C LYS A 70 37.18 -4.29 6.73
N MET A 71 37.00 -5.59 6.96
CA MET A 71 36.07 -6.12 7.97
C MET A 71 36.47 -5.73 9.40
N MET A 72 37.76 -5.79 9.72
CA MET A 72 38.27 -5.39 11.04
C MET A 72 38.13 -3.87 11.25
N GLU A 73 38.49 -3.06 10.25
CA GLU A 73 38.30 -1.60 10.26
C GLU A 73 36.83 -1.23 10.47
N SER A 74 35.93 -1.89 9.73
CA SER A 74 34.48 -1.74 9.90
C SER A 74 34.04 -2.12 11.33
N GLY A 75 34.50 -3.25 11.88
CA GLY A 75 34.19 -3.65 13.25
C GLY A 75 34.68 -2.67 14.31
N LEU A 76 35.88 -2.10 14.14
CA LEU A 76 36.41 -1.06 15.02
C LEU A 76 35.57 0.21 14.96
N SER A 77 35.09 0.61 13.77
CA SER A 77 34.24 1.78 13.62
C SER A 77 32.90 1.64 14.37
N LEU A 78 32.28 0.45 14.32
CA LEU A 78 31.08 0.16 15.11
C LEU A 78 31.35 0.24 16.61
N TRP A 79 32.45 -0.37 17.07
CA TRP A 79 32.83 -0.34 18.47
C TRP A 79 33.07 1.08 18.98
N GLN A 80 33.76 1.92 18.20
CA GLN A 80 33.94 3.35 18.50
C GLN A 80 32.60 4.08 18.61
N GLY A 81 31.69 3.89 17.65
CA GLY A 81 30.36 4.49 17.69
C GLY A 81 29.53 4.08 18.91
N TYR A 82 29.59 2.80 19.32
CA TYR A 82 28.95 2.35 20.56
C TYR A 82 29.59 2.95 21.81
N MET A 83 30.91 3.17 21.81
CA MET A 83 31.57 3.81 22.93
C MET A 83 31.23 5.28 23.07
N GLU A 84 31.16 6.00 21.95
CA GLU A 84 30.65 7.37 21.91
C GLU A 84 29.20 7.44 22.38
N LEU A 85 28.35 6.52 21.92
CA LEU A 85 26.95 6.45 22.36
C LEU A 85 26.86 6.21 23.86
N TRP A 86 27.60 5.25 24.40
CA TRP A 86 27.61 4.97 25.83
C TRP A 86 28.06 6.19 26.65
N GLN A 87 29.12 6.90 26.21
CA GLN A 87 29.59 8.12 26.87
C GLN A 87 28.54 9.24 26.81
N SER A 88 27.96 9.50 25.63
CA SER A 88 26.91 10.52 25.45
C SER A 88 25.68 10.22 26.30
N THR A 89 25.20 8.97 26.30
CA THR A 89 24.08 8.54 27.14
C THR A 89 24.38 8.66 28.63
N ALA A 90 25.57 8.29 29.09
CA ALA A 90 25.97 8.44 30.49
C ALA A 90 25.97 9.92 30.93
N LEU A 91 26.49 10.83 30.09
CA LEU A 91 26.43 12.27 30.33
C LEU A 91 24.99 12.78 30.43
N ARG A 92 24.12 12.38 29.49
CA ARG A 92 22.70 12.76 29.50
C ARG A 92 21.95 12.23 30.73
N MET A 93 22.24 11.01 31.19
CA MET A 93 21.67 10.45 32.42
C MET A 93 22.12 11.22 33.68
N MET A 94 23.31 11.83 33.66
CA MET A 94 23.79 12.72 34.72
C MET A 94 23.23 14.16 34.63
N GLY A 95 22.35 14.43 33.66
CA GLY A 95 21.74 15.75 33.46
C GLY A 95 22.60 16.74 32.66
N ALA A 96 23.70 16.29 32.06
CA ALA A 96 24.48 17.12 31.15
C ALA A 96 23.87 17.10 29.73
N GLU A 97 24.07 18.20 28.99
CA GLU A 97 23.77 18.21 27.55
C GLU A 97 24.87 17.47 26.80
N ALA A 98 24.47 16.59 25.87
CA ALA A 98 25.37 15.91 24.96
C ALA A 98 24.69 15.77 23.59
N GLU A 99 25.46 15.96 22.53
CA GLU A 99 24.97 15.79 21.16
C GLU A 99 24.65 14.32 20.88
N PRO A 100 23.56 14.02 20.13
CA PRO A 100 23.29 12.68 19.66
C PRO A 100 24.39 12.18 18.72
N VAL A 101 24.85 10.96 18.95
CA VAL A 101 25.86 10.26 18.13
C VAL A 101 25.24 9.79 16.81
N ALA A 102 23.94 9.48 16.80
CA ALA A 102 23.20 9.17 15.59
C ALA A 102 21.83 9.86 15.58
N GLN A 103 21.43 10.35 14.41
CA GLN A 103 20.14 10.98 14.19
C GLN A 103 19.42 10.34 13.00
N PRO A 104 18.08 10.21 13.06
CA PRO A 104 17.31 9.70 11.94
C PRO A 104 17.39 10.65 10.73
N ALA A 105 17.17 10.12 9.53
CA ALA A 105 17.04 10.96 8.34
C ALA A 105 15.84 11.91 8.49
N ARG A 106 15.88 13.08 7.84
CA ARG A 106 14.83 14.11 7.97
C ARG A 106 13.44 13.63 7.57
N ASP A 107 13.36 12.65 6.68
CA ASP A 107 12.14 12.02 6.18
C ASP A 107 11.75 10.73 6.92
N ASP A 108 12.56 10.27 7.87
CA ASP A 108 12.27 9.08 8.66
C ASP A 108 11.23 9.38 9.75
N ARG A 109 9.98 9.06 9.44
CA ARG A 109 8.83 9.32 10.30
C ARG A 109 8.71 8.36 11.50
N ARG A 110 9.53 7.31 11.57
CA ARG A 110 9.42 6.26 12.60
C ARG A 110 9.74 6.79 14.00
N PHE A 111 10.62 7.78 14.11
CA PHE A 111 11.12 8.31 15.38
C PHE A 111 10.53 9.69 15.73
N ARG A 112 9.27 9.94 15.35
CA ARG A 112 8.61 11.25 15.53
C ARG A 112 8.10 11.51 16.95
N ASP A 113 7.74 10.48 17.70
CA ASP A 113 7.30 10.64 19.09
C ASP A 113 8.43 11.21 19.96
N GLU A 114 8.11 12.18 20.82
CA GLU A 114 9.07 12.89 21.66
C GLU A 114 9.83 11.95 22.60
N ALA A 115 9.22 10.83 23.01
CA ALA A 115 9.87 9.83 23.86
C ALA A 115 11.13 9.25 23.22
N TRP A 116 11.24 9.23 21.89
CA TRP A 116 12.46 8.80 21.20
C TRP A 116 13.66 9.71 21.44
N THR A 117 13.47 10.93 21.95
CA THR A 117 14.53 11.90 22.22
C THR A 117 14.61 12.27 23.70
N GLU A 118 13.47 12.41 24.37
CA GLU A 118 13.39 12.82 25.78
C GLU A 118 13.67 11.68 26.76
N ASN A 119 13.25 10.46 26.43
CA ASN A 119 13.48 9.30 27.29
C ASN A 119 14.84 8.65 26.96
N GLN A 120 15.73 8.58 27.96
CA GLN A 120 17.10 8.11 27.77
C GLN A 120 17.19 6.65 27.28
N VAL A 121 16.22 5.79 27.63
CA VAL A 121 16.21 4.39 27.20
C VAL A 121 15.81 4.30 25.72
N PHE A 122 14.71 4.95 25.34
CA PHE A 122 14.27 4.95 23.93
C PHE A 122 15.25 5.68 23.03
N ASP A 123 15.87 6.76 23.49
CA ASP A 123 16.90 7.47 22.76
C ASP A 123 18.14 6.58 22.53
N TYR A 124 18.61 5.84 23.54
CA TYR A 124 19.70 4.87 23.38
C TYR A 124 19.34 3.75 22.40
N ILE A 125 18.13 3.19 22.48
CA ILE A 125 17.65 2.15 21.55
C ILE A 125 17.61 2.69 20.11
N LYS A 126 17.06 3.90 19.91
CA LYS A 126 17.03 4.55 18.60
C LYS A 126 18.44 4.74 18.05
N GLN A 127 19.34 5.36 18.83
CA GLN A 127 20.69 5.66 18.37
C GLN A 127 21.52 4.40 18.10
N SER A 128 21.42 3.38 18.96
CA SER A 128 22.09 2.09 18.72
C SER A 128 21.60 1.37 17.46
N TYR A 129 20.28 1.42 17.20
CA TYR A 129 19.70 0.94 15.95
C TYR A 129 20.25 1.72 14.75
N LEU A 130 20.24 3.06 14.78
CA LEU A 130 20.70 3.90 13.68
C LEU A 130 22.20 3.72 13.38
N LEU A 131 23.02 3.58 14.41
CA LEU A 131 24.45 3.26 14.29
C LEU A 131 24.65 1.91 13.60
N THR A 132 23.96 0.88 14.08
CA THR A 132 24.08 -0.48 13.52
C THR A 132 23.54 -0.55 12.09
N ALA A 133 22.43 0.13 11.82
CA ALA A 133 21.83 0.26 10.50
C ALA A 133 22.82 0.89 9.50
N LYS A 134 23.36 2.06 9.84
CA LYS A 134 24.34 2.76 9.00
C LYS A 134 25.62 1.94 8.81
N TRP A 135 26.10 1.31 9.87
CA TRP A 135 27.28 0.44 9.82
C TRP A 135 27.06 -0.77 8.90
N LEU A 136 25.92 -1.45 9.02
CA LEU A 136 25.62 -2.62 8.19
C LEU A 136 25.44 -2.23 6.73
N GLU A 137 24.68 -1.16 6.46
CA GLU A 137 24.47 -0.64 5.11
C GLU A 137 25.79 -0.21 4.45
N SER A 138 26.66 0.52 5.15
CA SER A 138 27.97 0.92 4.60
C SER A 138 28.90 -0.27 4.39
N THR A 139 28.95 -1.21 5.33
CA THR A 139 29.79 -2.41 5.21
C THR A 139 29.40 -3.25 3.99
N VAL A 140 28.11 -3.35 3.70
CA VAL A 140 27.59 -4.05 2.51
C VAL A 140 27.82 -3.24 1.23
N HIS A 141 27.58 -1.94 1.27
CA HIS A 141 27.75 -1.06 0.11
C HIS A 141 29.19 -0.98 -0.37
N ASP A 142 30.14 -0.98 0.57
CA ASP A 142 31.57 -0.82 0.29
C ASP A 142 32.24 -2.15 -0.13
N VAL A 143 31.51 -3.25 -0.32
CA VAL A 143 32.08 -4.52 -0.78
C VAL A 143 32.58 -4.38 -2.23
N GLU A 144 33.89 -4.51 -2.42
CA GLU A 144 34.52 -4.37 -3.73
C GLU A 144 34.47 -5.68 -4.53
N GLY A 145 34.31 -5.54 -5.85
CA GLY A 145 34.39 -6.66 -6.80
C GLY A 145 33.06 -7.32 -7.14
N LEU A 146 31.93 -6.84 -6.60
CA LEU A 146 30.59 -7.27 -6.99
C LEU A 146 30.16 -6.59 -8.30
N ASP A 147 29.44 -7.31 -9.16
CA ASP A 147 28.80 -6.70 -10.30
C ASP A 147 27.64 -5.77 -9.86
N ARG A 148 27.29 -4.80 -10.70
CA ARG A 148 26.30 -3.76 -10.35
C ARG A 148 24.93 -4.32 -9.99
N LYS A 149 24.48 -5.40 -10.63
CA LYS A 149 23.16 -6.00 -10.37
C LYS A 149 23.16 -6.69 -9.02
N THR A 150 24.23 -7.40 -8.69
CA THR A 150 24.41 -8.07 -7.39
C THR A 150 24.53 -7.04 -6.28
N GLN A 151 25.35 -6.00 -6.44
CA GLN A 151 25.46 -4.91 -5.47
C GLN A 151 24.10 -4.28 -5.15
N HIS A 152 23.34 -3.87 -6.18
CA HIS A 152 22.01 -3.29 -5.98
C HIS A 152 21.05 -4.25 -5.25
N LYS A 153 21.14 -5.55 -5.53
CA LYS A 153 20.29 -6.56 -4.88
C LYS A 153 20.63 -6.66 -3.38
N VAL A 154 21.92 -6.80 -3.05
CA VAL A 154 22.36 -6.94 -1.66
C VAL A 154 22.09 -5.65 -0.88
N ASP A 155 22.33 -4.47 -1.44
CA ASP A 155 22.00 -3.18 -0.84
C ASP A 155 20.49 -3.10 -0.53
N PHE A 156 19.64 -3.45 -1.51
CA PHE A 156 18.20 -3.42 -1.35
C PHE A 156 17.70 -4.33 -0.23
N TYR A 157 18.12 -5.60 -0.22
CA TYR A 157 17.67 -6.57 0.78
C TYR A 157 18.28 -6.33 2.17
N THR A 158 19.51 -5.81 2.24
CA THR A 158 20.10 -5.36 3.51
C THR A 158 19.27 -4.25 4.12
N LYS A 159 18.85 -3.28 3.32
CA LYS A 159 17.95 -2.22 3.78
C LYS A 159 16.59 -2.76 4.24
N GLN A 160 16.02 -3.75 3.56
CA GLN A 160 14.78 -4.39 4.02
C GLN A 160 14.97 -5.11 5.37
N PHE A 161 16.08 -5.84 5.52
CA PHE A 161 16.43 -6.52 6.76
C PHE A 161 16.61 -5.55 7.92
N VAL A 162 17.40 -4.48 7.72
CA VAL A 162 17.58 -3.41 8.72
C VAL A 162 16.24 -2.79 9.10
N ASN A 163 15.40 -2.44 8.12
CA ASN A 163 14.08 -1.85 8.39
C ASN A 163 13.15 -2.79 9.16
N ALA A 164 13.21 -4.10 8.90
CA ALA A 164 12.43 -5.09 9.63
C ALA A 164 12.85 -5.18 11.12
N LEU A 165 14.14 -4.96 11.41
CA LEU A 165 14.68 -4.93 12.77
C LEU A 165 14.52 -3.58 13.48
N SER A 166 13.85 -2.60 12.86
CA SER A 166 13.58 -1.30 13.49
C SER A 166 12.89 -1.48 14.86
N PRO A 167 13.35 -0.79 15.91
CA PRO A 167 12.74 -0.90 17.25
C PRO A 167 11.28 -0.44 17.28
N THR A 168 10.85 0.32 16.28
CA THR A 168 9.45 0.74 16.10
C THR A 168 8.50 -0.42 15.78
N ASN A 169 9.02 -1.56 15.32
CA ASN A 169 8.22 -2.71 14.89
C ASN A 169 7.87 -3.65 16.05
N PHE A 170 8.46 -3.46 17.23
CA PHE A 170 8.28 -4.35 18.38
C PHE A 170 7.63 -3.61 19.54
N LEU A 171 6.61 -4.23 20.14
CA LEU A 171 5.86 -3.66 21.25
C LEU A 171 6.77 -3.18 22.39
N MET A 172 7.74 -4.00 22.79
CA MET A 172 8.60 -3.73 23.96
C MET A 172 9.56 -2.56 23.76
N THR A 173 9.79 -2.12 22.52
CA THR A 173 10.72 -1.04 22.20
C THR A 173 10.02 0.15 21.56
N ASN A 174 8.71 0.10 21.38
CA ASN A 174 7.92 1.18 20.78
C ASN A 174 7.20 1.99 21.88
N PRO A 175 7.57 3.26 22.12
CA PRO A 175 7.01 4.07 23.19
C PRO A 175 5.51 4.36 22.98
N GLU A 176 5.08 4.57 21.73
CA GLU A 176 3.66 4.82 21.41
C GLU A 176 2.82 3.58 21.68
N ALA A 177 3.30 2.40 21.29
CA ALA A 177 2.60 1.13 21.52
C ALA A 177 2.51 0.82 23.02
N LEU A 178 3.60 1.00 23.77
CA LEU A 178 3.61 0.82 25.23
C LEU A 178 2.66 1.79 25.92
N ARG A 179 2.70 3.07 25.55
CA ARG A 179 1.80 4.10 26.09
C ARG A 179 0.34 3.76 25.82
N ALA A 180 0.00 3.44 24.58
CA ALA A 180 -1.35 3.01 24.20
C ALA A 180 -1.81 1.78 24.98
N THR A 181 -0.92 0.79 25.18
CA THR A 181 -1.23 -0.40 25.97
C THR A 181 -1.50 -0.09 27.43
N VAL A 182 -0.75 0.82 28.04
CA VAL A 182 -0.99 1.26 29.43
C VAL A 182 -2.31 2.04 29.53
N GLU A 183 -2.52 3.02 28.64
CA GLU A 183 -3.71 3.89 28.62
C GLU A 183 -5.00 3.08 28.38
N SER A 184 -4.96 2.14 27.44
CA SER A 184 -6.08 1.26 27.10
C SER A 184 -6.17 0.02 27.99
N LYS A 185 -5.30 -0.13 29.01
CA LYS A 185 -5.21 -1.33 29.87
C LYS A 185 -5.12 -2.65 29.07
N GLY A 186 -4.42 -2.64 27.94
CA GLY A 186 -4.23 -3.80 27.05
C GLY A 186 -5.27 -3.98 25.95
N GLU A 187 -6.35 -3.19 25.93
CA GLU A 187 -7.40 -3.29 24.91
C GLU A 187 -6.88 -3.12 23.46
N ASN A 188 -5.86 -2.27 23.24
CA ASN A 188 -5.25 -2.11 21.92
C ASN A 188 -4.65 -3.41 21.36
N LEU A 189 -4.09 -4.27 22.22
CA LEU A 189 -3.52 -5.57 21.84
C LEU A 189 -4.63 -6.57 21.49
N VAL A 190 -5.72 -6.55 22.25
CA VAL A 190 -6.91 -7.37 21.99
C VAL A 190 -7.51 -7.01 20.63
N ASN A 191 -7.66 -5.72 20.36
CA ASN A 191 -8.16 -5.22 19.08
C ASN A 191 -7.19 -5.56 17.92
N GLY A 192 -5.88 -5.43 18.14
CA GLY A 192 -4.86 -5.83 17.17
C GLY A 192 -4.91 -7.32 16.83
N LEU A 193 -5.13 -8.18 17.82
CA LEU A 193 -5.30 -9.62 17.62
C LEU A 193 -6.60 -9.92 16.87
N ASN A 194 -7.71 -9.26 17.20
CA ASN A 194 -8.96 -9.40 16.46
C ASN A 194 -8.81 -9.04 14.98
N ASN A 195 -8.09 -7.97 14.66
CA ASN A 195 -7.77 -7.59 13.28
C ASN A 195 -6.93 -8.68 12.58
N LEU A 196 -5.92 -9.22 13.26
CA LEU A 196 -5.10 -10.32 12.73
C LEU A 196 -5.94 -11.57 12.41
N LEU A 197 -6.84 -11.95 13.33
CA LEU A 197 -7.71 -13.12 13.15
C LEU A 197 -8.70 -12.89 12.01
N GLU A 198 -9.26 -11.69 11.86
CA GLU A 198 -10.14 -11.32 10.74
C GLU A 198 -9.41 -11.39 9.40
N ASP A 199 -8.18 -10.88 9.33
CA ASP A 199 -7.35 -10.93 8.12
C ASP A 199 -6.98 -12.38 7.73
N LEU A 200 -6.77 -13.27 8.71
CA LEU A 200 -6.54 -14.70 8.48
C LEU A 200 -7.79 -15.43 8.02
N GLU A 201 -8.94 -15.15 8.62
CA GLU A 201 -10.24 -15.73 8.22
C GLU A 201 -10.57 -15.37 6.78
N ARG A 202 -10.42 -14.10 6.42
CA ARG A 202 -10.72 -13.62 5.07
C ARG A 202 -9.77 -14.20 4.03
N GLY A 203 -8.51 -14.44 4.39
CA GLY A 203 -7.52 -15.01 3.49
C GLY A 203 -7.46 -16.54 3.54
N ASP A 204 -8.43 -17.21 4.14
CA ASP A 204 -8.50 -18.68 4.21
C ASP A 204 -7.25 -19.31 4.85
N GLY A 205 -6.70 -18.65 5.87
CA GLY A 205 -5.46 -19.03 6.55
C GLY A 205 -4.21 -18.34 6.01
N LYS A 206 -4.32 -17.53 4.95
CA LYS A 206 -3.28 -16.59 4.52
C LYS A 206 -3.61 -15.19 5.04
N LEU A 207 -2.60 -14.38 5.31
CA LEU A 207 -2.82 -12.99 5.72
C LEU A 207 -3.35 -12.19 4.53
N ALA A 208 -4.67 -11.98 4.49
CA ALA A 208 -5.29 -11.00 3.61
C ALA A 208 -5.45 -9.72 4.43
N ILE A 209 -4.49 -8.79 4.35
CA ILE A 209 -4.46 -7.58 5.19
C ILE A 209 -5.48 -6.54 4.70
N ARG A 210 -6.34 -6.03 5.60
CA ARG A 210 -7.33 -4.99 5.28
C ARG A 210 -6.71 -3.60 5.39
N MET A 211 -6.73 -2.84 4.28
CA MET A 211 -6.30 -1.43 4.29
C MET A 211 -7.45 -0.45 4.58
N THR A 212 -8.70 -0.85 4.34
CA THR A 212 -9.90 -0.04 4.56
C THR A 212 -11.10 -0.94 4.85
N ASP A 213 -12.09 -0.42 5.58
CA ASP A 213 -13.40 -1.07 5.67
C ASP A 213 -14.02 -1.16 4.26
N MET A 214 -14.34 -2.40 3.84
CA MET A 214 -14.89 -2.68 2.51
C MET A 214 -16.42 -2.57 2.50
N GLU A 215 -17.08 -2.64 3.66
CA GLU A 215 -18.53 -2.51 3.80
C GLU A 215 -18.96 -1.04 3.90
N ALA A 216 -18.05 -0.16 4.27
CA ALA A 216 -18.28 1.28 4.31
C ALA A 216 -18.56 1.91 2.93
N PHE A 217 -18.21 1.24 1.83
CA PHE A 217 -18.26 1.81 0.48
C PHE A 217 -19.12 1.00 -0.48
N GLU A 218 -20.13 1.65 -1.04
CA GLU A 218 -21.02 1.11 -2.05
C GLU A 218 -20.91 1.95 -3.34
N ILE A 219 -20.40 1.32 -4.40
CA ILE A 219 -20.26 1.94 -5.72
C ILE A 219 -21.64 2.35 -6.27
N GLY A 220 -21.76 3.59 -6.72
CA GLY A 220 -23.00 4.22 -7.18
C GLY A 220 -23.87 4.81 -6.06
N LYS A 221 -23.58 4.54 -4.78
CA LYS A 221 -24.32 5.13 -3.64
C LYS A 221 -23.50 6.17 -2.89
N ASN A 222 -22.27 5.84 -2.50
CA ASN A 222 -21.39 6.76 -1.75
C ASN A 222 -19.98 6.89 -2.35
N VAL A 223 -19.68 6.11 -3.39
CA VAL A 223 -18.50 6.24 -4.26
C VAL A 223 -18.98 6.20 -5.72
N ALA A 224 -18.32 6.90 -6.65
CA ALA A 224 -18.71 6.92 -8.07
C ALA A 224 -20.14 7.44 -8.30
N THR A 225 -20.49 8.54 -7.61
CA THR A 225 -21.87 9.06 -7.57
C THR A 225 -22.15 10.14 -8.62
N ALA A 226 -21.18 10.51 -9.47
CA ALA A 226 -21.45 11.48 -10.51
C ALA A 226 -22.49 10.92 -11.49
N LYS A 227 -23.55 11.70 -11.75
CA LYS A 227 -24.65 11.26 -12.61
C LYS A 227 -24.16 11.18 -14.06
N GLY A 228 -24.47 10.08 -14.71
CA GLY A 228 -24.09 9.83 -16.09
C GLY A 228 -24.79 8.61 -16.66
N LYS A 229 -24.58 8.36 -17.95
CA LYS A 229 -25.19 7.26 -18.70
C LYS A 229 -24.16 6.57 -19.57
N VAL A 230 -24.27 5.25 -19.69
CA VAL A 230 -23.52 4.50 -20.69
C VAL A 230 -24.11 4.82 -22.06
N VAL A 231 -23.30 5.41 -22.94
CA VAL A 231 -23.71 5.84 -24.29
C VAL A 231 -23.15 4.94 -25.41
N TYR A 232 -22.14 4.12 -25.09
CA TYR A 232 -21.58 3.14 -26.00
C TYR A 232 -21.02 1.96 -25.22
N ARG A 233 -21.06 0.76 -25.82
CA ARG A 233 -20.52 -0.47 -25.23
C ARG A 233 -19.97 -1.39 -26.31
N ASN A 234 -18.82 -2.00 -26.04
CA ASN A 234 -18.28 -3.14 -26.78
C ASN A 234 -17.71 -4.18 -25.80
N ASP A 235 -16.89 -5.11 -26.30
CA ASP A 235 -16.33 -6.20 -25.48
C ASP A 235 -15.35 -5.71 -24.39
N LEU A 236 -14.69 -4.57 -24.59
CA LEU A 236 -13.67 -4.04 -23.67
C LEU A 236 -14.15 -2.87 -22.83
N ILE A 237 -15.05 -2.04 -23.34
CA ILE A 237 -15.41 -0.77 -22.71
C ILE A 237 -16.91 -0.54 -22.64
N GLU A 238 -17.30 0.16 -21.58
CA GLU A 238 -18.47 1.03 -21.54
C GLU A 238 -17.97 2.47 -21.60
N LEU A 239 -18.50 3.27 -22.52
CA LEU A 239 -18.27 4.71 -22.54
C LEU A 239 -19.39 5.40 -21.78
N ILE A 240 -19.03 6.09 -20.70
CA ILE A 240 -19.96 6.83 -19.85
C ILE A 240 -19.90 8.31 -20.21
N GLN A 241 -21.04 8.92 -20.52
CA GLN A 241 -21.20 10.37 -20.60
C GLN A 241 -21.78 10.87 -19.28
N PHE A 242 -21.12 11.85 -18.65
CA PHE A 242 -21.62 12.45 -17.41
C PHE A 242 -22.56 13.62 -17.70
N ASP A 243 -23.55 13.81 -16.82
CA ASP A 243 -24.50 14.90 -16.91
C ASP A 243 -23.78 16.25 -16.75
N PRO A 244 -24.11 17.26 -17.57
CA PRO A 244 -23.52 18.59 -17.42
C PRO A 244 -23.98 19.24 -16.11
N LEU A 245 -23.08 20.00 -15.49
CA LEU A 245 -23.36 20.75 -14.25
C LEU A 245 -23.38 22.28 -14.47
N THR A 246 -23.40 22.71 -15.73
CA THR A 246 -23.46 24.12 -16.14
C THR A 246 -24.43 24.29 -17.33
N ASP A 247 -24.99 25.49 -17.50
CA ASP A 247 -25.92 25.80 -18.60
C ASP A 247 -25.25 25.77 -19.98
N LYS A 248 -23.94 26.07 -20.03
CA LYS A 248 -23.11 26.07 -21.22
C LYS A 248 -21.85 25.26 -20.96
N VAL A 249 -21.42 24.53 -21.99
CA VAL A 249 -20.22 23.70 -21.95
C VAL A 249 -19.31 24.04 -23.14
N SER A 250 -18.04 23.68 -23.01
CA SER A 250 -17.06 23.75 -24.08
C SER A 250 -17.50 22.91 -25.27
N GLN A 251 -17.34 23.44 -26.47
CA GLN A 251 -17.67 22.73 -27.70
C GLN A 251 -16.89 21.41 -27.82
N THR A 252 -15.58 21.43 -27.53
CA THR A 252 -14.74 20.23 -27.57
C THR A 252 -14.92 19.40 -26.28
N PRO A 253 -15.48 18.17 -26.35
CA PRO A 253 -15.65 17.32 -25.18
C PRO A 253 -14.32 16.81 -24.61
N LEU A 254 -14.35 16.36 -23.35
CA LEU A 254 -13.22 15.76 -22.65
C LEU A 254 -13.39 14.24 -22.58
N LEU A 255 -12.45 13.48 -23.15
CA LEU A 255 -12.36 12.02 -23.03
C LEU A 255 -11.28 11.65 -22.01
N ILE A 256 -11.66 10.89 -21.00
CA ILE A 256 -10.77 10.34 -19.98
C ILE A 256 -10.50 8.86 -20.26
N VAL A 257 -9.22 8.52 -20.35
CA VAL A 257 -8.71 7.15 -20.49
C VAL A 257 -8.06 6.71 -19.18
N PRO A 258 -8.80 6.04 -18.27
CA PRO A 258 -8.25 5.57 -17.00
C PRO A 258 -7.39 4.30 -17.20
N PRO A 259 -6.62 3.87 -16.18
CA PRO A 259 -5.96 2.57 -16.21
C PRO A 259 -7.01 1.45 -16.17
N TRP A 260 -6.64 0.25 -16.65
CA TRP A 260 -7.46 -0.96 -16.52
C TRP A 260 -6.96 -1.92 -15.41
N ILE A 261 -5.87 -1.59 -14.72
CA ILE A 261 -5.43 -2.30 -13.51
C ILE A 261 -6.39 -2.03 -12.35
N ASN A 262 -6.73 -0.75 -12.16
CA ASN A 262 -7.73 -0.29 -11.20
C ASN A 262 -8.97 0.22 -11.96
N LYS A 263 -10.08 0.44 -11.25
CA LYS A 263 -11.32 0.91 -11.86
C LYS A 263 -11.34 2.44 -12.03
N PHE A 264 -12.15 2.91 -12.98
CA PHE A 264 -12.19 4.33 -13.37
C PHE A 264 -12.59 5.27 -12.23
N TYR A 265 -13.37 4.79 -11.26
CA TYR A 265 -13.91 5.61 -10.17
C TYR A 265 -12.85 6.15 -9.20
N ILE A 266 -11.57 5.83 -9.37
CA ILE A 266 -10.50 6.59 -8.73
C ILE A 266 -10.54 8.09 -9.10
N LEU A 267 -11.11 8.41 -10.27
CA LEU A 267 -11.35 9.78 -10.74
C LEU A 267 -12.72 10.34 -10.33
N ASP A 268 -13.55 9.53 -9.67
CA ASP A 268 -14.88 9.87 -9.17
C ASP A 268 -15.14 9.15 -7.85
N LEU A 269 -14.38 9.50 -6.81
CA LEU A 269 -14.52 8.89 -5.49
C LEU A 269 -15.78 9.41 -4.81
N ARG A 270 -15.64 10.46 -3.98
CA ARG A 270 -16.75 11.16 -3.34
C ARG A 270 -16.97 12.51 -4.01
N PRO A 271 -18.12 13.17 -3.80
CA PRO A 271 -18.39 14.46 -4.43
C PRO A 271 -17.34 15.54 -4.15
N GLU A 272 -16.62 15.48 -3.01
CA GLU A 272 -15.59 16.45 -2.61
C GLU A 272 -14.23 16.21 -3.27
N ASN A 273 -13.98 15.00 -3.76
CA ASN A 273 -12.71 14.61 -4.38
C ASN A 273 -12.90 13.88 -5.72
N SER A 274 -13.98 14.24 -6.45
CA SER A 274 -14.28 13.76 -7.79
C SER A 274 -13.73 14.71 -8.85
N PHE A 275 -12.76 14.23 -9.63
CA PHE A 275 -12.25 14.95 -10.79
C PHE A 275 -13.32 15.05 -11.88
N ILE A 276 -14.09 13.98 -12.12
CA ILE A 276 -15.17 13.96 -13.12
C ILE A 276 -16.18 15.06 -12.82
N ARG A 277 -16.66 15.12 -11.57
CA ARG A 277 -17.61 16.15 -11.14
C ARG A 277 -17.02 17.55 -11.32
N TRP A 278 -15.78 17.77 -10.84
CA TRP A 278 -15.11 19.05 -10.98
C TRP A 278 -14.98 19.48 -12.45
N ALA A 279 -14.60 18.57 -13.36
CA ALA A 279 -14.49 18.87 -14.78
C ALA A 279 -15.85 19.23 -15.41
N SER A 280 -16.92 18.55 -15.02
CA SER A 280 -18.29 18.93 -15.42
C SER A 280 -18.70 20.31 -14.88
N GLU A 281 -18.31 20.65 -13.65
CA GLU A 281 -18.52 21.99 -13.05
C GLU A 281 -17.70 23.09 -13.74
N GLN A 282 -16.54 22.77 -14.31
CA GLN A 282 -15.76 23.68 -15.16
C GLN A 282 -16.36 23.85 -16.57
N GLY A 283 -17.50 23.22 -16.86
CA GLY A 283 -18.18 23.34 -18.14
C GLY A 283 -17.57 22.47 -19.24
N HIS A 284 -17.03 21.30 -18.92
CA HIS A 284 -16.70 20.28 -19.93
C HIS A 284 -17.83 19.26 -20.07
N THR A 285 -18.11 18.82 -21.30
CA THR A 285 -18.83 17.55 -21.50
C THR A 285 -17.83 16.40 -21.29
N VAL A 286 -17.99 15.67 -20.20
CA VAL A 286 -17.02 14.64 -19.77
C VAL A 286 -17.49 13.26 -20.20
N PHE A 287 -16.59 12.53 -20.86
CA PHE A 287 -16.72 11.13 -21.21
C PHE A 287 -15.60 10.32 -20.55
N VAL A 288 -15.92 9.15 -20.00
CA VAL A 288 -14.93 8.26 -19.39
C VAL A 288 -15.09 6.84 -19.92
N ILE A 289 -13.96 6.22 -20.23
CA ILE A 289 -13.89 4.79 -20.54
C ILE A 289 -13.94 3.99 -19.25
N SER A 290 -14.97 3.17 -19.07
CA SER A 290 -15.05 2.15 -18.03
C SER A 290 -14.64 0.80 -18.62
N TRP A 291 -13.46 0.32 -18.22
CA TRP A 291 -12.92 -0.96 -18.70
C TRP A 291 -13.62 -2.15 -18.05
N VAL A 292 -13.89 -3.18 -18.85
CA VAL A 292 -14.37 -4.48 -18.39
C VAL A 292 -13.36 -5.12 -17.41
N ASN A 293 -13.85 -5.95 -16.48
CA ASN A 293 -12.96 -6.86 -15.76
C ASN A 293 -12.76 -8.12 -16.63
N PRO A 294 -11.56 -8.35 -17.21
CA PRO A 294 -11.41 -9.39 -18.20
C PRO A 294 -11.60 -10.78 -17.61
N ASP A 295 -12.33 -11.64 -18.31
CA ASP A 295 -12.45 -13.07 -18.03
C ASP A 295 -11.69 -13.90 -19.09
N ALA A 296 -11.82 -15.22 -19.03
CA ALA A 296 -11.16 -16.14 -19.97
C ALA A 296 -11.49 -15.86 -21.45
N LYS A 297 -12.62 -15.23 -21.77
CA LYS A 297 -13.01 -14.90 -23.15
C LYS A 297 -12.12 -13.82 -23.75
N LEU A 298 -11.58 -12.94 -22.90
CA LEU A 298 -10.72 -11.82 -23.30
C LEU A 298 -9.22 -12.16 -23.17
N ALA A 299 -8.86 -13.40 -22.81
CA ALA A 299 -7.48 -13.82 -22.58
C ALA A 299 -6.54 -13.65 -23.80
N ARG A 300 -7.10 -13.56 -25.01
CA ARG A 300 -6.33 -13.34 -26.25
C ARG A 300 -6.24 -11.87 -26.67
N LYS A 301 -6.91 -10.96 -25.96
CA LYS A 301 -6.84 -9.52 -26.26
C LYS A 301 -5.41 -9.04 -26.03
N THR A 302 -4.92 -8.28 -26.99
CA THR A 302 -3.59 -7.70 -27.05
C THR A 302 -3.65 -6.21 -26.73
N TYR A 303 -2.49 -5.58 -26.56
CA TYR A 303 -2.42 -4.13 -26.37
C TYR A 303 -3.11 -3.34 -27.51
N ASP A 304 -3.01 -3.85 -28.74
CA ASP A 304 -3.61 -3.23 -29.93
C ASP A 304 -5.15 -3.24 -29.84
N ASP A 305 -5.74 -4.33 -29.33
CA ASP A 305 -7.19 -4.42 -29.13
C ASP A 305 -7.67 -3.36 -28.13
N TYR A 306 -6.92 -3.15 -27.03
CA TYR A 306 -7.23 -2.11 -26.05
C TYR A 306 -7.14 -0.70 -26.66
N MET A 307 -6.26 -0.45 -27.63
CA MET A 307 -6.19 0.82 -28.34
C MET A 307 -7.36 1.00 -29.33
N LEU A 308 -7.63 -0.02 -30.14
CA LEU A 308 -8.64 0.00 -31.20
C LEU A 308 -10.06 0.04 -30.65
N GLU A 309 -10.37 -0.84 -29.70
CA GLU A 309 -11.70 -0.97 -29.07
C GLU A 309 -11.85 -0.05 -27.85
N GLY A 310 -10.77 0.57 -27.37
CA GLY A 310 -10.80 1.55 -26.29
C GLY A 310 -10.89 2.99 -26.79
N PRO A 311 -9.80 3.77 -26.74
CA PRO A 311 -9.83 5.20 -27.04
C PRO A 311 -10.26 5.52 -28.48
N LEU A 312 -9.90 4.71 -29.48
CA LEU A 312 -10.28 4.98 -30.86
C LEU A 312 -11.79 4.77 -31.10
N ALA A 313 -12.35 3.67 -30.61
CA ALA A 313 -13.80 3.42 -30.63
C ALA A 313 -14.57 4.46 -29.79
N ALA A 314 -14.03 4.85 -28.63
CA ALA A 314 -14.63 5.89 -27.80
C ALA A 314 -14.71 7.24 -28.52
N MET A 315 -13.65 7.66 -29.24
CA MET A 315 -13.69 8.88 -30.04
C MET A 315 -14.76 8.82 -31.16
N ASP A 316 -14.93 7.67 -31.81
CA ASP A 316 -15.99 7.49 -32.82
C ASP A 316 -17.39 7.59 -32.20
N ALA A 317 -17.58 7.00 -31.01
CA ALA A 317 -18.84 7.10 -30.28
C ALA A 317 -19.14 8.52 -29.80
N ILE A 318 -18.12 9.29 -29.39
CA ILE A 318 -18.28 10.71 -29.02
C ILE A 318 -18.69 11.56 -30.22
N GLU A 319 -18.05 11.37 -31.37
CA GLU A 319 -18.41 12.09 -32.61
C GLU A 319 -19.88 11.80 -33.00
N GLN A 320 -20.33 10.54 -32.82
CA GLN A 320 -21.74 10.18 -33.05
C GLN A 320 -22.70 10.81 -32.02
N ALA A 321 -22.32 10.86 -30.74
CA ALA A 321 -23.17 11.37 -29.67
C ALA A 321 -23.27 12.91 -29.67
N THR A 322 -22.21 13.61 -30.07
CA THR A 322 -22.09 15.07 -29.92
C THR A 322 -22.07 15.82 -31.24
N GLY A 323 -21.75 15.15 -32.35
CA GLY A 323 -21.44 15.79 -33.63
C GLY A 323 -20.04 16.41 -33.69
N GLU A 324 -19.29 16.41 -32.57
CA GLU A 324 -17.97 17.03 -32.47
C GLU A 324 -16.86 16.03 -32.81
N ARG A 325 -16.08 16.37 -33.84
CA ARG A 325 -15.01 15.50 -34.35
C ARG A 325 -13.78 15.48 -33.45
N ALA A 326 -13.47 16.60 -32.82
CA ALA A 326 -12.29 16.75 -31.99
C ALA A 326 -12.64 16.51 -30.52
N VAL A 327 -11.76 15.84 -29.79
CA VAL A 327 -11.87 15.71 -28.33
C VAL A 327 -10.59 16.19 -27.66
N ASN A 328 -10.69 16.65 -26.41
CA ASN A 328 -9.54 16.75 -25.50
C ASN A 328 -9.34 15.39 -24.86
N LEU A 329 -8.11 14.89 -24.78
CA LEU A 329 -7.80 13.63 -24.09
C LEU A 329 -7.02 13.87 -22.81
N ILE A 330 -7.37 13.12 -21.78
CA ILE A 330 -6.50 12.88 -20.64
C ILE A 330 -6.35 11.38 -20.42
N GLY A 331 -5.12 10.95 -20.14
CA GLY A 331 -4.83 9.57 -19.74
C GLY A 331 -4.27 9.53 -18.33
N TYR A 332 -4.72 8.56 -17.53
CA TYR A 332 -4.28 8.40 -16.14
C TYR A 332 -3.52 7.08 -15.96
N CYS A 333 -2.35 7.14 -15.30
CA CYS A 333 -1.49 5.97 -15.05
C CYS A 333 -1.24 5.17 -16.36
N LEU A 334 -1.55 3.86 -16.39
CA LEU A 334 -1.43 3.02 -17.57
C LEU A 334 -2.31 3.49 -18.75
N GLY A 335 -3.45 4.13 -18.47
CA GLY A 335 -4.27 4.79 -19.50
C GLY A 335 -3.56 5.97 -20.16
N GLY A 336 -2.62 6.61 -19.45
CA GLY A 336 -1.68 7.59 -20.00
C GLY A 336 -0.75 6.98 -21.03
N THR A 337 -0.14 5.83 -20.72
CA THR A 337 0.69 5.08 -21.68
C THR A 337 -0.10 4.70 -22.93
N LEU A 338 -1.32 4.18 -22.77
CA LEU A 338 -2.20 3.84 -23.89
C LEU A 338 -2.58 5.08 -24.70
N THR A 339 -2.90 6.18 -24.04
CA THR A 339 -3.22 7.45 -24.71
C THR A 339 -2.02 7.94 -25.54
N ALA A 340 -0.81 7.92 -24.98
CA ALA A 340 0.40 8.31 -25.69
C ALA A 340 0.65 7.44 -26.94
N ALA A 341 0.53 6.11 -26.79
CA ALA A 341 0.63 5.18 -27.92
C ALA A 341 -0.45 5.44 -28.98
N THR A 342 -1.70 5.69 -28.55
CA THR A 342 -2.83 6.01 -29.44
C THR A 342 -2.56 7.29 -30.24
N LEU A 343 -2.05 8.35 -29.59
CA LEU A 343 -1.73 9.61 -30.25
C LEU A 343 -0.58 9.45 -31.26
N ALA A 344 0.46 8.70 -30.89
CA ALA A 344 1.56 8.38 -31.80
C ALA A 344 1.07 7.58 -33.01
N TRP A 345 0.20 6.59 -32.79
CA TRP A 345 -0.43 5.82 -33.86
C TRP A 345 -1.26 6.71 -34.78
N ILE A 346 -2.14 7.56 -34.23
CA ILE A 346 -2.94 8.54 -34.99
C ILE A 346 -2.04 9.44 -35.84
N ALA A 347 -0.94 9.97 -35.28
CA ALA A 347 -0.02 10.84 -35.99
C ALA A 347 0.71 10.13 -37.15
N GLY A 348 0.98 8.82 -37.00
CA GLY A 348 1.56 7.99 -38.05
C GLY A 348 0.58 7.61 -39.17
N GLN A 349 -0.73 7.75 -38.94
CA GLN A 349 -1.74 7.42 -39.95
C GLN A 349 -1.84 8.51 -41.02
N ARG A 350 -1.71 8.12 -42.30
CA ARG A 350 -1.95 9.02 -43.44
C ARG A 350 -3.44 9.25 -43.75
N SER A 351 -4.33 8.56 -43.04
CA SER A 351 -5.77 8.60 -43.29
C SER A 351 -6.39 9.93 -42.83
N LYS A 352 -7.24 10.52 -43.68
CA LYS A 352 -8.07 11.69 -43.31
C LYS A 352 -9.01 11.41 -42.13
N ARG A 353 -9.32 10.13 -41.85
CA ARG A 353 -10.18 9.70 -40.73
C ARG A 353 -9.67 10.25 -39.40
N TRP A 354 -8.36 10.18 -39.17
CA TRP A 354 -7.77 10.51 -37.86
C TRP A 354 -7.28 11.97 -37.75
N LYS A 355 -7.34 12.72 -38.86
CA LYS A 355 -6.95 14.13 -38.88
C LYS A 355 -7.89 14.96 -38.01
N ASN A 356 -7.31 15.80 -37.15
CA ASN A 356 -7.98 16.72 -36.24
C ASN A 356 -8.92 16.04 -35.21
N ARG A 357 -8.72 14.76 -34.89
CA ARG A 357 -9.52 14.04 -33.88
C ARG A 357 -9.18 14.41 -32.45
N VAL A 358 -7.97 14.92 -32.22
CA VAL A 358 -7.51 15.37 -30.91
C VAL A 358 -7.13 16.84 -31.01
N LYS A 359 -7.66 17.65 -30.10
CA LYS A 359 -7.30 19.06 -30.02
C LYS A 359 -5.93 19.18 -29.35
N THR A 360 -4.95 19.64 -30.10
CA THR A 360 -3.65 20.06 -29.57
C THR A 360 -3.75 21.55 -29.25
N GLN A 361 -3.35 21.94 -28.03
CA GLN A 361 -3.18 23.36 -27.69
C GLN A 361 -1.90 23.89 -28.32
#